data_AF-A0A3N0CD76-F1
#
_entry.id   AF-A0A3N0CD76-F1
#
_cell.length_a   1.000
_cell.length_b   1.000
_cell.length_c   1.000
_cell.angle_alpha   90.00
_cell.angle_beta   90.00
_cell.angle_gamma   90.00
#
_symmetry.space_group_name_H-M   'P 1'
#
loop_
_entity.id
_entity.type
_entity.pdbx_description
1 polymer ?
#
loop_
_entity_poly.entity_id
_entity_poly.type
_entity_poly.pdbx_seq_one_letter_code
_entity_poly.pdbx_strand_id
1 'polypeptide(L)' 'MTMTTIKVSTETRDRLKAQASAAHVSLGEHLTRLAAAADRGLRFEALRSAIAATPSDLTPEDHAWLDADLDV' A
#
# COMPACT_ATOMS: atom_id res chain seq x y z
N MET A 1 4.26 -25.66 1.40
CA MET A 1 4.87 -24.31 1.44
C MET A 1 6.36 -24.45 1.17
N THR A 2 6.90 -23.76 0.16
CA THR A 2 8.33 -23.73 -0.11
C THR A 2 8.97 -22.62 0.74
N MET A 3 10.08 -22.95 1.39
CA MET A 3 10.80 -21.99 2.23
C MET A 3 12.07 -21.55 1.48
N THR A 4 12.29 -20.25 1.42
CA THR A 4 13.46 -19.65 0.77
C THR A 4 14.17 -18.73 1.77
N THR A 5 15.47 -18.51 1.55
CA THR A 5 16.28 -17.64 2.41
C THR A 5 16.67 -16.38 1.64
N ILE A 6 16.46 -15.21 2.25
CA ILE A 6 16.86 -13.92 1.71
C ILE A 6 18.10 -13.45 2.48
N LYS A 7 19.15 -13.03 1.75
CA LYS A 7 20.34 -12.42 2.36
C LYS A 7 20.06 -10.95 2.65
N VAL A 8 20.31 -10.54 3.90
CA VAL A 8 20.24 -9.15 4.36
C VAL A 8 21.43 -8.87 5.28
N SER A 9 21.71 -7.59 5.57
CA SER A 9 22.70 -7.26 6.60
C SER A 9 22.22 -7.74 7.98
N THR A 10 23.17 -7.96 8.89
CA THR A 10 22.87 -8.31 10.27
C THR A 10 22.03 -7.23 10.95
N GLU A 11 22.35 -5.97 10.73
CA GLU A 11 21.59 -4.83 11.24
C GLU A 11 20.12 -4.85 10.77
N THR A 12 19.88 -5.05 9.47
CA THR A 12 18.51 -5.13 8.93
C THR A 12 17.75 -6.32 9.53
N ARG A 13 18.39 -7.48 9.63
CA ARG A 13 17.78 -8.67 10.27
C ARG A 13 17.35 -8.37 11.70
N ASP A 14 18.21 -7.73 12.48
CA ASP A 14 17.97 -7.49 13.90
C ASP A 14 16.86 -6.44 14.10
N ARG A 15 16.82 -5.42 13.24
CA ARG A 15 15.70 -4.46 13.19
C ARG A 15 14.37 -5.13 12.83
N LEU A 16 14.36 -5.99 11.80
CA LEU A 16 13.15 -6.73 11.42
C LEU A 16 12.68 -7.68 12.54
N LYS A 17 13.62 -8.31 13.25
CA LYS A 17 13.30 -9.18 14.38
C LYS A 17 12.72 -8.40 15.56
N ALA A 18 13.27 -7.22 15.86
CA ALA A 18 12.73 -6.34 16.89
C ALA A 18 11.30 -5.87 16.56
N GLN A 19 11.06 -5.48 15.31
CA GLN A 19 9.72 -5.10 14.84
C GLN A 19 8.72 -6.25 14.93
N ALA A 20 9.11 -7.45 14.48
CA ALA A 20 8.26 -8.65 14.57
C ALA A 20 7.92 -8.98 16.04
N SER A 21 8.91 -8.89 16.93
CA SER A 21 8.72 -9.09 18.37
C SER A 21 7.77 -8.06 18.99
N ALA A 22 7.90 -6.78 18.63
CA ALA A 22 7.03 -5.72 19.13
C ALA A 22 5.58 -5.88 18.64
N ALA A 23 5.40 -6.44 17.44
CA ALA A 23 4.09 -6.76 16.88
C ALA A 23 3.57 -8.15 17.31
N HIS A 24 4.30 -8.89 18.14
CA HIS A 24 3.99 -10.26 18.58
C HIS A 24 3.71 -11.24 17.44
N VAL A 25 4.40 -11.08 16.31
CA VAL A 25 4.28 -11.94 15.12
C VAL A 25 5.61 -12.61 14.79
N SER A 26 5.55 -13.66 13.97
CA SER A 26 6.77 -14.27 13.43
C SER A 26 7.48 -13.33 12.44
N LEU A 27 8.79 -13.53 12.23
CA LEU A 27 9.53 -12.75 11.23
C LEU A 27 8.96 -12.92 9.81
N GLY A 28 8.54 -14.14 9.47
CA GLY A 28 7.92 -14.42 8.16
C GLY A 28 6.61 -13.67 7.97
N GLU A 29 5.76 -13.67 9.00
CA GLU A 29 4.49 -12.94 8.98
C GLU A 29 4.70 -11.42 8.92
N HIS A 30 5.69 -10.90 9.65
CA HIS A 30 6.07 -9.50 9.57
C HIS A 30 6.51 -9.11 8.16
N LEU A 31 7.33 -9.95 7.51
CA LEU A 31 7.74 -9.75 6.12
C LEU A 31 6.55 -9.78 5.15
N THR A 32 5.58 -10.68 5.35
CA THR A 32 4.34 -10.72 4.56
C THR A 32 3.53 -9.43 4.74
N ARG A 33 3.42 -8.91 5.96
CA ARG A 33 2.72 -7.64 6.23
C ARG A 33 3.43 -6.45 5.59
N LEU A 34 4.77 -6.41 5.63
CA LEU A 34 5.56 -5.38 4.96
C LEU A 34 5.38 -5.43 3.45
N ALA A 35 5.41 -6.61 2.83
CA ALA A 35 5.15 -6.78 1.40
C ALA A 35 3.75 -6.27 1.01
N ALA A 36 2.71 -6.67 1.74
CA ALA A 36 1.35 -6.23 1.49
C ALA A 36 1.17 -4.71 1.66
N ALA A 37 1.90 -4.09 2.60
CA ALA A 37 1.89 -2.65 2.79
C ALA A 37 2.59 -1.91 1.64
N ALA A 38 3.74 -2.42 1.18
CA ALA A 38 4.45 -1.87 0.02
C ALA A 38 3.60 -1.95 -1.25
N ASP A 39 2.95 -3.09 -1.51
CA ASP A 39 2.06 -3.28 -2.66
C ASP A 39 0.87 -2.32 -2.64
N ARG A 40 0.29 -2.06 -1.45
CA ARG A 40 -0.75 -1.03 -1.30
C ARG A 40 -0.21 0.36 -1.62
N GLY A 41 0.98 0.69 -1.12
CA GLY A 41 1.63 1.97 -1.40
C GLY A 41 1.81 2.21 -2.90
N LEU A 42 2.32 1.21 -3.62
CA LEU A 42 2.51 1.28 -5.08
C LEU A 42 1.18 1.46 -5.82
N ARG A 43 0.12 0.75 -5.40
CA ARG A 43 -1.21 0.92 -6.00
C ARG A 43 -1.78 2.32 -5.79
N PHE A 44 -1.62 2.88 -4.59
CA PHE A 44 -2.07 4.24 -4.32
C PHE A 44 -1.27 5.28 -5.09
N GLU A 45 0.03 5.07 -5.25
CA GLU A 45 0.87 5.97 -6.05
C GLU A 45 0.51 5.93 -7.54
N ALA A 46 0.24 4.72 -8.06
CA ALA A 46 -0.26 4.55 -9.42
C ALA A 46 -1.62 5.24 -9.63
N LEU A 47 -2.55 5.10 -8.67
CA LEU A 47 -3.84 5.79 -8.72
C LEU A 47 -3.68 7.31 -8.67
N ARG A 48 -2.84 7.83 -7.77
CA ARG A 48 -2.54 9.26 -7.66
C ARG A 48 -1.99 9.80 -8.98
N SER A 49 -1.07 9.07 -9.59
CA SER A 49 -0.50 9.42 -10.90
C SER A 49 -1.55 9.40 -12.01
N ALA A 50 -2.45 8.41 -12.00
CA ALA A 50 -3.55 8.34 -12.97
C ALA A 50 -4.49 9.54 -12.83
N ILE A 51 -4.92 9.87 -11.60
CA ILE A 51 -5.77 11.04 -11.32
C ILE A 51 -5.09 12.33 -11.78
N ALA A 52 -3.79 12.50 -11.49
CA ALA A 52 -3.05 13.70 -11.92
C ALA A 52 -2.88 13.80 -13.44
N ALA A 53 -2.82 12.65 -14.14
CA ALA A 53 -2.72 12.59 -15.59
C ALA A 53 -4.08 12.71 -16.30
N THR A 54 -5.19 12.47 -15.58
CA THR A 54 -6.54 12.67 -16.12
C THR A 54 -6.85 14.17 -16.15
N PRO A 55 -7.04 14.77 -17.35
CA PRO A 55 -7.50 16.16 -17.42
C PRO A 55 -8.88 16.26 -16.78
N SER A 56 -9.09 17.29 -15.96
CA SER A 56 -10.36 17.57 -15.27
C SER A 56 -11.43 18.12 -16.21
N ASP A 57 -11.55 17.57 -17.41
CA ASP A 57 -12.68 17.86 -18.29
C ASP A 57 -13.86 17.00 -17.82
N LEU A 58 -14.32 17.30 -16.62
CA LEU A 58 -15.56 16.75 -16.09
C LEU A 58 -16.67 17.25 -17.01
N THR A 59 -17.39 16.31 -17.62
CA THR A 59 -18.50 16.70 -18.46
C THR A 59 -19.61 17.30 -17.59
N PRO A 60 -20.52 18.10 -18.17
CA PRO A 60 -21.69 18.58 -17.44
C PRO A 60 -22.53 17.44 -16.83
N GLU A 61 -22.49 16.26 -17.44
CA GLU A 61 -23.12 15.04 -16.91
C GLU A 61 -22.39 14.57 -15.65
N ASP A 62 -21.06 14.48 -15.66
CA ASP A 62 -20.26 14.09 -14.47
C ASP A 62 -20.51 15.04 -13.28
N HIS A 63 -20.70 16.33 -13.54
CA HIS A 63 -21.07 17.31 -12.52
C HIS A 63 -22.47 17.06 -11.92
N ALA A 64 -23.45 16.70 -12.75
CA ALA A 64 -24.81 16.40 -12.29
C ALA A 64 -24.86 15.16 -11.38
N TRP A 65 -24.02 14.14 -11.64
CA TRP A 65 -23.88 12.98 -10.76
C TRP A 65 -23.17 13.32 -9.45
N LEU A 66 -22.17 14.22 -9.48
CA LEU A 66 -21.43 14.63 -8.29
C LEU A 66 -22.29 15.47 -7.32
N ASP A 67 -23.11 16.39 -7.86
CA ASP A 67 -23.95 17.28 -7.07
C ASP A 67 -25.15 16.53 -6.43
N ALA A 68 -25.70 15.54 -7.12
CA ALA A 68 -26.80 14.72 -6.60
C ALA A 68 -26.43 13.86 -5.38
N ASP A 69 -25.14 13.54 -5.19
CA ASP A 69 -24.64 12.74 -4.06
C ASP A 69 -24.31 13.61 -2.82
N LEU A 70 -24.25 14.94 -2.98
CA LEU A 70 -23.93 15.91 -1.91
C LEU A 70 -25.16 16.55 -1.26
N ASP A 71 -26.36 16.33 -1.80
CA ASP A 71 -27.65 16.85 -1.31
C ASP A 71 -28.32 15.97 -0.21
N VAL A 72 -27.52 15.39 0.70
CA VAL A 72 -28.00 14.62 1.88
C VAL A 72 -27.89 15.40 3.18
#